data_AF-A0A9D6QZ82-F1
#
_entry.id   AF-A0A9D6QZ82-F1
#
_cell.length_a   1.000
_cell.length_b   1.000
_cell.length_c   1.000
_cell.angle_alpha   90.00
_cell.angle_beta   90.00
_cell.angle_gamma   90.00
#
_symmetry.space_group_name_H-M   'P 1'
#
loop_
_entity.id
_entity.type
_entity.pdbx_description
1 polymer ?
#
loop_
_entity_poly.entity_id
_entity_poly.type
_entity_poly.pdbx_seq_one_letter_code
_entity_poly.pdbx_strand_id
1 'polypeptide(L)'
;MREVLNFSRTGIYWWGLLTASVFMIPGQWIRSLVNFLRTTDLFTPERPPFTWFFNAGTWIDSATKAAIAQIKFDPRGGLIYIGNFGLANAFVSILLGGFIIILVFILYVRATKTKGILDDLIAMILIYVVLRVTGVAAAGLNVPVLDFIQHEEPRSYLLILSVIMILLMIAGKAAIDSRVFFKVLFEGVLIWFLIIPGPTVLAVAFLIEIPLLINTFLQSEPNIRNYYAMVVAIWAVFGLILAGISIYTAGRPTPPPQVQTELESELDEFQRFIKKRKSKART
;
A
#
# COMPACT_ATOMS: atom_id res chain seq x y z
N MET A 1 -15.95 2.25 22.01
CA MET A 1 -16.77 3.41 21.58
C MET A 1 -16.01 4.41 20.70
N ARG A 2 -14.76 4.80 21.02
CA ARG A 2 -13.93 5.73 20.20
C ARG A 2 -13.76 5.27 18.74
N GLU A 3 -13.65 3.97 18.49
CA GLU A 3 -13.50 3.40 17.14
C GLU A 3 -14.78 3.50 16.29
N VAL A 4 -15.96 3.33 16.91
CA VAL A 4 -17.27 3.49 16.23
C VAL A 4 -17.50 4.96 15.83
N LEU A 5 -17.05 5.89 16.69
CA LEU A 5 -17.06 7.33 16.42
C LEU A 5 -16.14 7.72 15.25
N ASN A 6 -14.93 7.16 15.18
CA ASN A 6 -13.98 7.41 14.08
C ASN A 6 -14.47 6.81 12.75
N PHE A 7 -15.13 5.65 12.79
CA PHE A 7 -15.75 5.05 11.60
C PHE A 7 -16.88 5.92 11.05
N SER A 8 -17.71 6.56 11.90
CA SER A 8 -18.83 7.38 11.45
C SER A 8 -18.42 8.63 10.66
N ARG A 9 -17.38 9.35 11.10
CA ARG A 9 -16.90 10.58 10.43
C ARG A 9 -16.19 10.26 9.12
N THR A 10 -15.36 9.23 9.14
CA THR A 10 -14.61 8.78 7.95
C THR A 10 -15.55 8.15 6.92
N GLY A 11 -16.54 7.35 7.38
CA GLY A 11 -17.54 6.71 6.53
C GLY A 11 -18.44 7.68 5.78
N ILE A 12 -18.85 8.80 6.40
CA ILE A 12 -19.62 9.85 5.71
C ILE A 12 -18.79 10.52 4.62
N TYR A 13 -17.53 10.84 4.92
CA TYR A 13 -16.64 11.45 3.94
C TYR A 13 -16.51 10.55 2.70
N TRP A 14 -16.26 9.24 2.90
CA TRP A 14 -16.20 8.27 1.81
C TRP A 14 -17.52 8.11 1.07
N TRP A 15 -18.63 8.05 1.80
CA TRP A 15 -19.96 7.98 1.20
C TRP A 15 -20.29 9.20 0.35
N GLY A 16 -19.99 10.39 0.86
CA GLY A 16 -20.17 11.66 0.15
C GLY A 16 -19.29 11.73 -1.10
N LEU A 17 -18.02 11.32 -1.00
CA LEU A 17 -17.09 11.27 -2.13
C LEU A 17 -17.56 10.29 -3.21
N LEU A 18 -18.01 9.09 -2.82
CA LEU A 18 -18.59 8.11 -3.75
C LEU A 18 -19.86 8.64 -4.41
N THR A 19 -20.78 9.21 -3.63
CA THR A 19 -22.04 9.77 -4.13
C THR A 19 -21.78 10.91 -5.13
N ALA A 20 -20.87 11.83 -4.79
CA ALA A 20 -20.48 12.90 -5.69
C ALA A 20 -19.86 12.36 -6.98
N SER A 21 -18.96 11.38 -6.86
CA SER A 21 -18.28 10.78 -8.02
C SER A 21 -19.22 10.06 -8.97
N VAL A 22 -20.26 9.38 -8.46
CA VAL A 22 -21.20 8.60 -9.26
C VAL A 22 -22.33 9.47 -9.83
N PHE A 23 -22.85 10.43 -9.07
CA PHE A 23 -24.10 11.12 -9.43
C PHE A 23 -23.96 12.62 -9.74
N MET A 24 -22.92 13.29 -9.23
CA MET A 24 -22.81 14.76 -9.31
C MET A 24 -21.76 15.25 -10.30
N ILE A 25 -20.64 14.53 -10.46
CA ILE A 25 -19.58 14.98 -11.37
C ILE A 25 -20.07 14.89 -12.82
N PRO A 26 -19.97 15.97 -13.62
CA PRO A 26 -20.31 15.93 -15.04
C PRO A 26 -19.50 14.85 -15.76
N GLY A 27 -20.18 13.84 -16.32
CA GLY A 27 -19.52 12.70 -16.95
C GLY A 27 -18.58 13.09 -18.10
N GLN A 28 -18.80 14.23 -18.75
CA GLN A 28 -17.89 14.75 -19.79
C GLN A 28 -16.51 15.14 -19.25
N TRP A 29 -16.41 15.67 -18.04
CA TRP A 29 -15.13 16.05 -17.45
C TRP A 29 -14.31 14.80 -17.11
N ILE A 30 -14.95 13.79 -16.51
CA ILE A 30 -14.34 12.47 -16.25
C ILE A 30 -13.86 11.84 -17.55
N ARG A 31 -14.70 11.78 -18.60
CA ARG A 31 -14.32 11.23 -19.91
C ARG A 31 -13.13 11.96 -20.53
N SER A 32 -13.11 13.28 -20.45
CA SER A 32 -12.01 14.10 -20.99
C SER A 32 -10.70 13.83 -20.24
N LEU A 33 -10.76 13.73 -18.91
CA LEU A 33 -9.61 13.39 -18.08
C LEU A 33 -9.10 11.98 -18.36
N VAL A 34 -9.99 10.99 -18.42
CA VAL A 34 -9.65 9.59 -18.72
C VAL A 34 -9.03 9.48 -20.12
N ASN A 35 -9.62 10.15 -21.12
CA ASN A 35 -9.07 10.18 -22.46
C ASN A 35 -7.69 10.82 -22.48
N PHE A 36 -7.51 11.97 -21.83
CA PHE A 36 -6.21 12.61 -21.69
C PHE A 36 -5.18 11.65 -21.07
N LEU A 37 -5.51 10.99 -19.97
CA LEU A 37 -4.60 10.03 -19.31
C LEU A 37 -4.23 8.86 -20.24
N ARG A 38 -5.17 8.37 -21.05
CA ARG A 38 -4.94 7.23 -21.96
C ARG A 38 -4.16 7.60 -23.22
N THR A 39 -4.32 8.82 -23.73
CA THR A 39 -3.76 9.22 -25.03
C THR A 39 -2.55 10.13 -24.90
N THR A 40 -2.23 10.61 -23.71
CA THR A 40 -1.09 11.51 -23.52
C THR A 40 0.23 10.76 -23.53
N ASP A 41 1.16 11.22 -24.37
CA ASP A 41 2.54 10.73 -24.39
C ASP A 41 3.38 11.32 -23.24
N LEU A 42 2.79 12.12 -22.36
CA LEU A 42 3.50 12.72 -21.23
C LEU A 42 4.02 11.68 -20.23
N PHE A 43 3.36 10.53 -20.14
CA PHE A 43 3.67 9.51 -19.13
C PHE A 43 4.33 8.28 -19.75
N THR A 44 5.41 8.51 -20.49
CA THR A 44 6.22 7.46 -21.11
C THR A 44 7.62 7.42 -20.49
N PRO A 45 8.27 6.24 -20.43
CA PRO A 45 9.66 6.13 -19.95
C PRO A 45 10.66 6.96 -20.76
N GLU A 46 10.26 7.47 -21.93
CA GLU A 46 11.06 8.25 -22.87
C GLU A 46 11.01 9.77 -22.63
N ARG A 47 10.16 10.24 -21.70
CA ARG A 47 10.10 11.66 -21.30
C ARG A 47 10.55 11.91 -19.86
N PRO A 48 11.21 13.05 -19.56
CA PRO A 48 11.49 13.45 -18.19
C PRO A 48 10.21 13.69 -17.38
N PRO A 49 10.19 13.37 -16.07
CA PRO A 49 11.29 12.81 -15.27
C PRO A 49 11.42 11.28 -15.37
N PHE A 50 10.52 10.58 -16.06
CA PHE A 50 10.48 9.11 -16.13
C PHE A 50 11.73 8.50 -16.76
N THR A 51 12.31 9.18 -17.76
CA THR A 51 13.61 8.79 -18.36
C THR A 51 14.71 8.68 -17.33
N TRP A 52 14.76 9.58 -16.35
CA TRP A 52 15.80 9.56 -15.33
C TRP A 52 15.68 8.32 -14.44
N PHE A 53 14.45 7.95 -14.06
CA PHE A 53 14.20 6.74 -13.28
C PHE A 53 14.44 5.46 -14.08
N PHE A 54 14.06 5.45 -15.37
CA PHE A 54 14.36 4.34 -16.27
C PHE A 54 15.87 4.14 -16.45
N ASN A 55 16.61 5.22 -16.70
CA ASN A 55 18.07 5.20 -16.83
C ASN A 55 18.77 4.80 -15.52
N ALA A 56 18.29 5.29 -14.37
CA ALA A 56 18.80 4.86 -13.08
C ALA A 56 18.59 3.36 -12.85
N GLY A 57 17.41 2.84 -13.22
CA GLY A 57 17.10 1.41 -13.14
C GLY A 57 18.03 0.55 -13.99
N THR A 58 18.23 0.91 -15.26
CA THR A 58 19.15 0.17 -16.16
C THR A 58 20.60 0.25 -15.71
N TRP A 59 21.02 1.38 -15.13
CA TRP A 59 22.33 1.52 -14.51
C TRP A 59 22.50 0.60 -13.28
N ILE A 60 21.49 0.53 -12.39
CA ILE A 60 21.49 -0.38 -11.23
C ILE A 60 21.61 -1.83 -11.70
N ASP A 61 20.83 -2.24 -12.70
CA ASP A 61 20.88 -3.61 -13.23
C ASP A 61 22.27 -3.93 -13.78
N SER A 62 22.84 -3.01 -14.56
CA SER A 62 24.16 -3.17 -15.17
C SER A 62 25.26 -3.25 -14.12
N ALA A 63 25.23 -2.37 -13.11
CA ALA A 63 26.17 -2.37 -12.00
C ALA A 63 26.07 -3.67 -11.18
N THR A 64 24.84 -4.14 -10.95
CA THR A 64 24.59 -5.39 -10.21
C THR A 64 25.11 -6.60 -10.98
N LYS A 65 24.84 -6.69 -12.29
CA LYS A 65 25.37 -7.75 -13.17
C LYS A 65 26.90 -7.74 -13.20
N ALA A 66 27.53 -6.56 -13.28
CA ALA A 66 28.98 -6.42 -13.22
C ALA A 66 29.55 -6.88 -11.86
N ALA A 67 28.89 -6.54 -10.75
CA ALA A 67 29.30 -6.98 -9.42
C ALA A 67 29.21 -8.51 -9.27
N ILE A 68 28.11 -9.13 -9.71
CA ILE A 68 27.94 -10.59 -9.68
C ILE A 68 29.01 -11.28 -10.52
N ALA A 69 29.35 -10.75 -11.70
CA ALA A 69 30.38 -11.32 -12.56
C ALA A 69 31.78 -11.36 -11.90
N GLN A 70 32.04 -10.51 -10.90
CA GLN A 70 33.28 -10.51 -10.11
C GLN A 70 33.22 -11.46 -8.91
N ILE A 71 32.03 -11.84 -8.46
CA ILE A 71 31.82 -12.72 -7.32
C ILE A 71 31.98 -14.18 -7.76
N LYS A 72 33.02 -14.86 -7.30
CA LYS A 72 33.24 -16.31 -7.51
C LYS A 72 32.39 -17.16 -6.55
N PHE A 73 31.09 -16.94 -6.52
CA PHE A 73 30.16 -17.68 -5.67
C PHE A 73 29.48 -18.77 -6.48
N ASP A 74 29.63 -20.04 -6.07
CA ASP A 74 28.85 -21.15 -6.61
C ASP A 74 27.63 -21.39 -5.70
N PRO A 75 26.41 -20.99 -6.12
CA PRO A 75 25.19 -21.16 -5.34
C PRO A 75 24.77 -22.62 -5.16
N ARG A 76 25.31 -23.52 -6.00
CA ARG A 76 25.09 -24.98 -5.92
C ARG A 76 26.17 -25.70 -5.12
N GLY A 77 27.27 -25.01 -4.80
CA GLY A 77 28.30 -25.50 -3.89
C GLY A 77 27.77 -25.59 -2.44
N GLY A 78 28.24 -26.59 -1.69
CA GLY A 78 28.00 -26.66 -0.26
C GLY A 78 28.93 -25.73 0.50
N LEU A 79 28.36 -24.91 1.39
CA LEU A 79 29.08 -24.00 2.28
C LEU A 79 29.84 -24.79 3.37
N ILE A 80 29.15 -25.76 3.97
CA ILE A 80 29.66 -26.66 5.00
C ILE A 80 29.01 -28.03 4.75
N TYR A 81 29.83 -29.07 4.71
CA TYR A 81 29.36 -30.45 4.67
C TYR A 81 29.51 -31.07 6.07
N ILE A 82 28.41 -31.52 6.65
CA ILE A 82 28.38 -32.33 7.88
C ILE A 82 27.92 -33.73 7.45
N GLY A 83 28.87 -34.62 7.17
CA GLY A 83 28.57 -35.93 6.57
C GLY A 83 27.90 -35.79 5.20
N ASN A 84 26.78 -36.50 4.98
CA ASN A 84 25.98 -36.42 3.75
C ASN A 84 25.07 -35.18 3.67
N PHE A 85 25.04 -34.35 4.72
CA PHE A 85 24.22 -33.14 4.74
C PHE A 85 25.10 -31.92 4.40
N GLY A 86 24.92 -31.38 3.19
CA GLY A 86 25.54 -30.12 2.77
C GLY A 86 24.59 -28.94 3.00
N LEU A 87 25.03 -27.94 3.76
CA LEU A 87 24.37 -26.64 3.78
C LEU A 87 24.69 -25.95 2.45
N ALA A 88 23.72 -25.84 1.56
CA ALA A 88 23.91 -25.16 0.28
C ALA A 88 24.23 -23.68 0.50
N ASN A 89 25.19 -23.15 -0.28
CA ASN A 89 25.51 -21.73 -0.35
C ASN A 89 24.26 -20.86 -0.57
N ALA A 90 23.28 -21.37 -1.32
CA ALA A 90 21.96 -20.76 -1.48
C ALA A 90 21.26 -20.39 -0.16
N PHE A 91 21.44 -21.16 0.92
CA PHE A 91 20.83 -20.86 2.22
C PHE A 91 21.37 -19.56 2.83
N VAL A 92 22.68 -19.32 2.71
CA VAL A 92 23.31 -18.07 3.17
C VAL A 92 22.82 -16.88 2.34
N SER A 93 22.69 -17.05 1.02
CA SER A 93 22.14 -16.01 0.14
C SER A 93 20.70 -15.65 0.50
N ILE A 94 19.87 -16.64 0.83
CA ILE A 94 18.48 -16.43 1.28
C ILE A 94 18.45 -15.69 2.62
N LEU A 95 19.27 -16.09 3.59
CA LEU A 95 19.34 -15.41 4.89
C LEU A 95 19.83 -13.97 4.74
N LEU A 96 20.85 -13.73 3.91
CA LEU A 96 21.40 -12.39 3.68
C LEU A 96 20.38 -11.51 2.96
N GLY A 97 19.72 -12.02 1.90
CA GLY A 97 18.67 -11.30 1.17
C GLY A 97 17.47 -11.00 2.06
N GLY A 98 17.02 -11.98 2.85
CA GLY A 98 15.94 -11.78 3.82
C GLY A 98 16.31 -10.75 4.89
N PHE A 99 17.54 -10.78 5.40
CA PHE A 99 18.03 -9.79 6.37
C PHE A 99 18.04 -8.38 5.78
N ILE A 100 18.50 -8.21 4.54
CA ILE A 100 18.50 -6.92 3.84
C ILE A 100 17.06 -6.40 3.65
N ILE A 101 16.11 -7.27 3.24
CA ILE A 101 14.69 -6.90 3.09
C ILE A 101 14.10 -6.49 4.46
N ILE A 102 14.37 -7.24 5.52
CA ILE A 102 13.90 -6.92 6.88
C ILE A 102 14.47 -5.57 7.36
N LEU A 103 15.78 -5.34 7.16
CA LEU A 103 16.44 -4.09 7.55
C LEU A 103 15.81 -2.89 6.84
N VAL A 104 15.58 -3.04 5.54
CA VAL A 104 14.92 -2.03 4.70
C VAL A 104 13.47 -1.79 5.11
N PHE A 105 12.73 -2.85 5.45
CA PHE A 105 11.39 -2.74 6.01
C PHE A 105 11.38 -1.97 7.34
N ILE A 106 12.35 -2.23 8.24
CA ILE A 106 12.48 -1.51 9.52
C ILE A 106 12.79 -0.02 9.29
N LEU A 107 13.71 0.29 8.36
CA LEU A 107 14.02 1.68 7.98
C LEU A 107 12.78 2.38 7.43
N TYR A 108 11.95 1.68 6.67
CA TYR A 108 10.69 2.20 6.16
C TYR A 108 9.63 2.43 7.24
N VAL A 109 9.44 1.48 8.15
CA VAL A 109 8.53 1.64 9.30
C VAL A 109 8.97 2.80 10.19
N ARG A 110 10.28 3.09 10.23
CA ARG A 110 10.80 4.29 10.91
C ARG A 110 10.48 5.57 10.13
N ALA A 111 10.64 5.56 8.80
CA ALA A 111 10.32 6.70 7.94
C ALA A 111 8.83 7.08 8.05
N THR A 112 7.93 6.10 8.00
CA THR A 112 6.46 6.35 8.08
C THR A 112 5.98 6.97 9.39
N LYS A 113 6.81 6.95 10.44
CA LYS A 113 6.54 7.67 11.70
C LYS A 113 6.89 9.15 11.62
N THR A 114 7.62 9.60 10.61
CA THR A 114 7.89 11.02 10.37
C THR A 114 6.70 11.66 9.66
N LYS A 115 6.51 12.97 9.92
CA LYS A 115 5.40 13.73 9.34
C LYS A 115 5.66 14.10 7.87
N GLY A 116 6.88 13.91 7.38
CA GLY A 116 7.29 14.26 6.01
C GLY A 116 6.82 13.23 5.00
N ILE A 117 6.40 13.69 3.82
CA ILE A 117 6.11 12.84 2.65
C ILE A 117 7.41 12.48 1.92
N LEU A 118 8.40 13.39 1.96
CA LEU A 118 9.68 13.20 1.28
C LEU A 118 10.49 12.05 1.88
N ASP A 119 10.51 11.93 3.21
CA ASP A 119 11.21 10.83 3.91
C ASP A 119 10.63 9.46 3.52
N ASP A 120 9.31 9.36 3.42
CA ASP A 120 8.60 8.15 3.02
C ASP A 120 8.86 7.80 1.55
N LEU A 121 8.82 8.81 0.67
CA LEU A 121 9.12 8.62 -0.75
C LEU A 121 10.57 8.16 -0.97
N ILE A 122 11.54 8.76 -0.27
CA ILE A 122 12.95 8.33 -0.31
C ILE A 122 13.07 6.89 0.20
N ALA A 123 12.40 6.57 1.31
CA ALA A 123 12.46 5.24 1.88
C ALA A 123 11.87 4.19 0.92
N MET A 124 10.76 4.46 0.25
CA MET A 124 10.20 3.53 -0.75
C MET A 124 11.08 3.40 -1.99
N ILE A 125 11.70 4.48 -2.46
CA ILE A 125 12.67 4.42 -3.56
C ILE A 125 13.85 3.53 -3.15
N LEU A 126 14.33 3.65 -1.91
CA LEU A 126 15.40 2.80 -1.39
C LEU A 126 14.97 1.34 -1.29
N ILE A 127 13.74 1.06 -0.84
CA ILE A 127 13.16 -0.30 -0.89
C ILE A 127 13.21 -0.83 -2.32
N TYR A 128 12.73 -0.03 -3.28
CA TYR A 128 12.68 -0.43 -4.68
C TYR A 128 14.07 -0.75 -5.24
N VAL A 129 15.07 0.09 -4.97
CA VAL A 129 16.46 -0.15 -5.39
C VAL A 129 16.98 -1.45 -4.79
N VAL A 130 16.78 -1.68 -3.49
CA VAL A 130 17.25 -2.89 -2.83
C VAL A 130 16.56 -4.14 -3.38
N LEU A 131 15.24 -4.08 -3.60
CA LEU A 131 14.51 -5.17 -4.22
C LEU A 131 15.04 -5.47 -5.63
N ARG A 132 15.31 -4.44 -6.43
CA ARG A 132 15.83 -4.58 -7.79
C ARG A 132 17.23 -5.21 -7.79
N VAL A 133 18.15 -4.73 -6.95
CA VAL A 133 19.48 -5.33 -6.78
C VAL A 133 19.36 -6.79 -6.34
N THR A 134 18.49 -7.07 -5.36
CA THR A 134 18.31 -8.44 -4.84
C THR A 134 17.73 -9.37 -5.90
N GLY A 135 16.79 -8.90 -6.71
CA GLY A 135 16.19 -9.71 -7.78
C GLY A 135 17.15 -9.98 -8.93
N VAL A 136 17.89 -8.96 -9.40
CA VAL A 136 18.95 -9.15 -10.41
C VAL A 136 20.05 -10.09 -9.88
N ALA A 137 20.41 -9.98 -8.61
CA ALA A 137 21.35 -10.91 -7.97
C ALA A 137 20.81 -12.34 -7.87
N ALA A 138 19.55 -12.52 -7.46
CA ALA A 138 18.92 -13.83 -7.38
C ALA A 138 18.80 -14.50 -8.76
N ALA A 139 18.48 -13.72 -9.79
CA ALA A 139 18.41 -14.18 -11.19
C ALA A 139 19.79 -14.60 -11.70
N GLY A 140 20.82 -13.75 -11.54
CA GLY A 140 22.18 -14.07 -11.96
C GLY A 140 22.78 -15.29 -11.25
N LEU A 141 22.34 -15.58 -10.02
CA LEU A 141 22.79 -16.72 -9.23
C LEU A 141 21.85 -17.95 -9.31
N ASN A 142 20.78 -17.92 -10.11
CA ASN A 142 19.82 -19.04 -10.26
C ASN A 142 19.37 -19.65 -8.92
N VAL A 143 18.96 -18.83 -7.95
CA VAL A 143 18.56 -19.30 -6.60
C VAL A 143 17.10 -19.78 -6.60
N PRO A 144 16.81 -21.10 -6.61
CA PRO A 144 15.50 -21.67 -6.97
C PRO A 144 14.33 -21.34 -6.03
N VAL A 145 14.60 -20.79 -4.85
CA VAL A 145 13.55 -20.38 -3.88
C VAL A 145 12.99 -18.99 -4.21
N LEU A 146 13.67 -18.24 -5.10
CA LEU A 146 13.36 -16.86 -5.46
C LEU A 146 12.78 -16.72 -6.86
N ASP A 147 12.29 -17.79 -7.49
CA ASP A 147 11.78 -17.77 -8.88
C ASP A 147 10.76 -16.64 -9.13
N PHE A 148 9.95 -16.27 -8.13
CA PHE A 148 9.02 -15.14 -8.19
C PHE A 148 9.70 -13.75 -8.32
N ILE A 149 10.92 -13.59 -7.78
CA ILE A 149 11.74 -12.36 -7.81
C ILE A 149 12.78 -12.41 -8.95
N GLN A 150 13.13 -13.60 -9.44
CA GLN A 150 14.11 -13.80 -10.52
C GLN A 150 13.66 -13.26 -11.88
N HIS A 151 12.36 -13.11 -12.09
CA HIS A 151 11.86 -12.48 -13.30
C HIS A 151 12.28 -11.01 -13.23
N GLU A 152 13.28 -10.60 -14.03
CA GLU A 152 13.79 -9.21 -14.15
C GLU A 152 12.70 -8.19 -14.56
N GLU A 153 11.43 -8.61 -14.63
CA GLU A 153 10.30 -7.76 -14.93
C GLU A 153 10.01 -6.77 -13.79
N PRO A 154 9.84 -5.47 -14.10
CA PRO A 154 9.42 -4.45 -13.14
C PRO A 154 8.17 -4.82 -12.32
N ARG A 155 7.31 -5.66 -12.88
CA ARG A 155 6.01 -6.09 -12.31
C ARG A 155 6.15 -6.89 -11.01
N SER A 156 7.14 -7.77 -10.90
CA SER A 156 7.33 -8.62 -9.71
C SER A 156 7.74 -7.80 -8.49
N TYR A 157 8.61 -6.80 -8.68
CA TYR A 157 9.04 -5.87 -7.63
C TYR A 157 7.89 -4.98 -7.14
N LEU A 158 7.00 -4.58 -8.05
CA LEU A 158 5.84 -3.76 -7.71
C LEU A 158 4.82 -4.54 -6.88
N LEU A 159 4.62 -5.83 -7.14
CA LEU A 159 3.73 -6.67 -6.35
C LEU A 159 4.26 -6.80 -4.91
N ILE A 160 5.57 -7.01 -4.74
CA ILE A 160 6.20 -7.04 -3.41
C ILE A 160 6.07 -5.69 -2.71
N LEU A 161 6.33 -4.59 -3.42
CA LEU A 161 6.11 -3.23 -2.89
C LEU A 161 4.64 -3.03 -2.47
N SER A 162 3.69 -3.53 -3.25
CA SER A 162 2.25 -3.43 -2.99
C SER A 162 1.86 -4.20 -1.73
N VAL A 163 2.39 -5.42 -1.55
CA VAL A 163 2.16 -6.23 -0.35
C VAL A 163 2.76 -5.54 0.87
N ILE A 164 3.98 -5.00 0.76
CA ILE A 164 4.62 -4.23 1.81
C ILE A 164 3.75 -3.02 2.18
N MET A 165 3.27 -2.26 1.19
CA MET A 165 2.36 -1.14 1.41
C MET A 165 1.06 -1.53 2.11
N ILE A 166 0.42 -2.64 1.72
CA ILE A 166 -0.81 -3.13 2.36
C ILE A 166 -0.55 -3.50 3.82
N LEU A 167 0.54 -4.22 4.09
CA LEU A 167 0.95 -4.57 5.46
C LEU A 167 1.19 -3.32 6.31
N LEU A 168 1.75 -2.27 5.71
CA LEU A 168 2.01 -0.99 6.37
C LEU A 168 0.75 -0.15 6.57
N MET A 169 -0.21 -0.18 5.65
CA MET A 169 -1.53 0.42 5.87
C MET A 169 -2.23 -0.24 7.09
N ILE A 170 -2.11 -1.55 7.21
CA ILE A 170 -2.68 -2.29 8.35
C ILE A 170 -1.91 -1.98 9.65
N ALA A 171 -0.57 -1.99 9.63
CA ALA A 171 0.26 -1.78 10.81
C ALA A 171 0.33 -0.30 11.28
N GLY A 172 0.24 0.65 10.36
CA GLY A 172 0.44 2.09 10.58
C GLY A 172 -0.79 2.86 11.12
N LYS A 173 -1.83 2.16 11.58
CA LYS A 173 -3.15 2.73 11.93
C LYS A 173 -3.90 3.35 10.74
N ALA A 174 -3.55 3.08 9.49
CA ALA A 174 -4.24 3.66 8.33
C ALA A 174 -5.71 3.21 8.23
N ALA A 175 -6.05 2.04 8.79
CA ALA A 175 -7.43 1.61 8.96
C ALA A 175 -8.27 2.52 9.89
N ILE A 176 -7.60 3.33 10.72
CA ILE A 176 -8.21 4.16 11.78
C ILE A 176 -8.09 5.66 11.45
N ASP A 177 -7.04 6.07 10.72
CA ASP A 177 -6.78 7.46 10.32
C ASP A 177 -6.76 7.60 8.79
N SER A 178 -7.78 8.27 8.24
CA SER A 178 -7.92 8.51 6.80
C SER A 178 -6.77 9.32 6.22
N ARG A 179 -6.14 10.21 7.00
CA ARG A 179 -5.00 11.00 6.53
C ARG A 179 -3.79 10.11 6.26
N VAL A 180 -3.52 9.16 7.15
CA VAL A 180 -2.42 8.21 6.99
C VAL A 180 -2.68 7.28 5.80
N PHE A 181 -3.93 6.82 5.65
CA PHE A 181 -4.33 6.02 4.49
C PHE A 181 -4.08 6.72 3.17
N PHE A 182 -4.58 7.95 3.00
CA PHE A 182 -4.39 8.70 1.76
C PHE A 182 -2.93 9.08 1.52
N LYS A 183 -2.16 9.40 2.58
CA LYS A 183 -0.72 9.65 2.47
C LYS A 183 -0.01 8.45 1.85
N VAL A 184 -0.16 7.27 2.45
CA VAL A 184 0.48 6.03 1.99
C VAL A 184 -0.02 5.63 0.60
N LEU A 185 -1.33 5.75 0.35
CA LEU A 185 -1.90 5.45 -0.98
C LEU A 185 -1.30 6.36 -2.06
N PHE A 186 -1.24 7.66 -1.80
CA PHE A 186 -0.72 8.63 -2.75
C PHE A 186 0.77 8.43 -3.01
N GLU A 187 1.55 8.16 -1.96
CA GLU A 187 2.97 7.82 -2.09
C GLU A 187 3.18 6.59 -2.96
N GLY A 188 2.43 5.50 -2.73
CA GLY A 188 2.50 4.31 -3.57
C GLY A 188 2.19 4.57 -5.03
N VAL A 189 1.11 5.31 -5.29
CA VAL A 189 0.73 5.69 -6.66
C VAL A 189 1.84 6.52 -7.31
N LEU A 190 2.44 7.47 -6.60
CA LEU A 190 3.57 8.26 -7.11
C LEU A 190 4.75 7.36 -7.47
N ILE A 191 5.09 6.39 -6.64
CA ILE A 191 6.23 5.50 -6.90
C ILE A 191 5.95 4.56 -8.07
N TRP A 192 4.73 4.04 -8.18
CA TRP A 192 4.31 3.29 -9.35
C TRP A 192 4.41 4.15 -10.61
N PHE A 193 4.00 5.42 -10.52
CA PHE A 193 4.11 6.38 -11.61
C PHE A 193 5.56 6.57 -12.07
N LEU A 194 6.52 6.57 -11.14
CA LEU A 194 7.94 6.71 -11.45
C LEU A 194 8.55 5.43 -12.04
N ILE A 195 8.06 4.25 -11.65
CA ILE A 195 8.64 2.95 -12.04
C ILE A 195 8.02 2.41 -13.35
N ILE A 196 6.69 2.50 -13.50
CA ILE A 196 5.92 1.99 -14.65
C ILE A 196 4.83 3.00 -15.05
N PRO A 197 5.20 4.19 -15.55
CA PRO A 197 4.27 5.29 -15.77
C PRO A 197 3.05 4.89 -16.60
N GLY A 198 3.25 4.22 -17.74
CA GLY A 198 2.15 3.81 -18.63
C GLY A 198 1.08 2.95 -17.94
N PRO A 199 1.43 1.75 -17.43
CA PRO A 199 0.45 0.90 -16.74
C PRO A 199 -0.19 1.56 -15.52
N THR A 200 0.55 2.38 -14.76
CA THR A 200 -0.01 3.11 -13.60
C THR A 200 -1.03 4.15 -14.03
N VAL A 201 -0.75 4.93 -15.08
CA VAL A 201 -1.68 5.91 -15.63
C VAL A 201 -2.96 5.24 -16.12
N LEU A 202 -2.84 4.10 -16.81
CA LEU A 202 -3.99 3.34 -17.28
C LEU A 202 -4.83 2.80 -16.12
N ALA A 203 -4.21 2.31 -15.06
CA ALA A 203 -4.89 1.87 -13.84
C ALA A 203 -5.60 3.05 -13.14
N VAL A 204 -4.95 4.21 -13.00
CA VAL A 204 -5.56 5.41 -12.43
C VAL A 204 -6.72 5.91 -13.30
N ALA A 205 -6.56 5.91 -14.62
CA ALA A 205 -7.61 6.27 -15.56
C ALA A 205 -8.82 5.33 -15.44
N PHE A 206 -8.58 4.02 -15.29
CA PHE A 206 -9.64 3.05 -15.04
C PHE A 206 -10.36 3.33 -13.71
N LEU A 207 -9.63 3.57 -12.62
CA LEU A 207 -10.23 3.90 -11.32
C LEU A 207 -11.09 5.16 -11.37
N ILE A 208 -10.65 6.18 -12.11
CA ILE A 208 -11.40 7.43 -12.33
C ILE A 208 -12.65 7.20 -13.19
N GLU A 209 -12.64 6.19 -14.08
CA GLU A 209 -13.76 5.85 -14.94
C GLU A 209 -14.85 5.01 -14.24
N ILE A 210 -14.51 4.27 -13.18
CA ILE A 210 -15.47 3.41 -12.45
C ILE A 210 -16.78 4.11 -12.08
N PRO A 211 -16.79 5.33 -11.50
CA PRO A 211 -18.04 6.01 -11.16
C PRO A 211 -18.94 6.29 -12.37
N LEU A 212 -18.33 6.60 -13.52
CA LEU A 212 -19.04 6.79 -14.79
C LEU A 212 -19.65 5.47 -15.29
N LEU A 213 -18.91 4.37 -15.18
CA LEU A 213 -19.39 3.04 -15.56
C LEU A 213 -20.59 2.63 -14.70
N ILE A 214 -20.52 2.87 -13.38
CA ILE A 214 -21.62 2.61 -12.46
C ILE A 214 -22.85 3.46 -12.83
N ASN A 215 -22.67 4.77 -13.01
CA ASN A 215 -23.78 5.65 -13.38
C ASN A 215 -24.42 5.25 -14.71
N THR A 216 -23.59 4.96 -15.71
CA THR A 216 -24.05 4.56 -17.05
C THR A 216 -24.81 3.24 -16.97
N PHE A 217 -24.27 2.23 -16.28
CA PHE A 217 -24.93 0.93 -16.09
C PHE A 217 -26.31 1.07 -15.43
N LEU A 218 -26.40 1.88 -14.38
CA LEU A 218 -27.66 2.15 -13.67
C LEU A 218 -28.72 2.82 -14.57
N GLN A 219 -28.31 3.59 -15.57
CA GLN A 219 -29.20 4.30 -16.50
C GLN A 219 -29.51 3.52 -17.78
N SER A 220 -28.57 2.71 -18.27
CA SER A 220 -28.66 2.06 -19.58
C SER A 220 -29.22 0.65 -19.54
N GLU A 221 -29.06 -0.07 -18.43
CA GLU A 221 -29.51 -1.47 -18.33
C GLU A 221 -31.05 -1.54 -18.24
N PRO A 222 -31.75 -2.16 -19.20
CA PRO A 222 -33.21 -2.14 -19.27
C PRO A 222 -33.90 -2.67 -18.01
N ASN A 223 -33.29 -3.67 -17.38
CA ASN A 223 -33.81 -4.31 -16.17
C ASN A 223 -33.65 -3.44 -14.90
N ILE A 224 -32.72 -2.47 -14.91
CA ILE A 224 -32.37 -1.65 -13.74
C ILE A 224 -32.86 -0.21 -13.92
N ARG A 225 -32.95 0.27 -15.16
CA ARG A 225 -33.33 1.65 -15.51
C ARG A 225 -34.66 2.08 -14.87
N ASN A 226 -35.66 1.19 -14.85
CA ASN A 226 -36.96 1.47 -14.22
C ASN A 226 -36.86 1.64 -12.70
N TYR A 227 -35.83 1.08 -12.08
CA TYR A 227 -35.53 1.19 -10.65
C TYR A 227 -34.48 2.26 -10.35
N TYR A 228 -33.95 2.98 -11.35
CA TYR A 228 -32.90 3.98 -11.16
C TYR A 228 -33.26 4.99 -10.06
N ALA A 229 -34.47 5.56 -10.13
CA ALA A 229 -34.95 6.50 -9.12
C ALA A 229 -35.04 5.87 -7.72
N MET A 230 -35.45 4.60 -7.62
CA MET A 230 -35.49 3.85 -6.38
C MET A 230 -34.09 3.58 -5.83
N VAL A 231 -33.12 3.20 -6.68
CA VAL A 231 -31.72 2.99 -6.30
C VAL A 231 -31.10 4.28 -5.78
N VAL A 232 -31.32 5.41 -6.46
CA VAL A 232 -30.86 6.73 -6.01
C VAL A 232 -31.50 7.11 -4.67
N ALA A 233 -32.80 6.85 -4.49
CA ALA A 233 -33.49 7.12 -3.24
C ALA A 233 -32.95 6.28 -2.08
N ILE A 234 -32.74 4.97 -2.29
CA ILE A 234 -32.15 4.07 -1.30
C ILE A 234 -30.72 4.53 -0.96
N TRP A 235 -29.93 4.90 -1.96
CA TRP A 235 -28.58 5.44 -1.77
C TRP A 235 -28.60 6.74 -0.95
N ALA A 236 -29.52 7.66 -1.24
CA ALA A 236 -29.69 8.89 -0.48
C ALA A 236 -30.11 8.62 0.98
N VAL A 237 -30.99 7.64 1.21
CA VAL A 237 -31.42 7.21 2.56
C VAL A 237 -30.23 6.65 3.35
N PHE A 238 -29.37 5.82 2.77
CA PHE A 238 -28.13 5.38 3.42
C PHE A 238 -27.23 6.56 3.81
N GLY A 239 -27.11 7.56 2.92
CA GLY A 239 -26.38 8.79 3.22
C GLY A 239 -26.95 9.57 4.40
N LEU A 240 -28.28 9.71 4.48
CA LEU A 240 -28.97 10.37 5.59
C LEU A 240 -28.81 9.60 6.90
N ILE A 241 -28.87 8.27 6.87
CA ILE A 241 -28.64 7.43 8.06
C ILE A 241 -27.21 7.62 8.56
N LEU A 242 -26.21 7.57 7.66
CA LEU A 242 -24.82 7.81 8.03
C LEU A 242 -24.62 9.20 8.63
N ALA A 243 -25.17 10.24 7.99
CA ALA A 243 -25.14 11.62 8.51
C ALA A 243 -25.79 11.73 9.90
N GLY A 244 -26.95 11.12 10.10
CA GLY A 244 -27.63 11.06 11.39
C GLY A 244 -26.79 10.38 12.48
N ILE A 245 -26.14 9.26 12.15
CA ILE A 245 -25.22 8.56 13.07
C ILE A 245 -24.04 9.47 13.45
N SER A 246 -23.44 10.20 12.52
CA SER A 246 -22.36 11.13 12.87
C SER A 246 -22.83 12.31 13.71
N ILE A 247 -24.00 12.87 13.45
CA ILE A 247 -24.54 13.96 14.28
C ILE A 247 -24.79 13.45 15.70
N TYR A 248 -25.45 12.30 15.83
CA TYR A 248 -25.74 11.66 17.12
C TYR A 248 -24.47 11.33 17.92
N THR A 249 -23.41 10.91 17.23
CA THR A 249 -22.15 10.53 17.88
C THR A 249 -21.25 11.75 18.13
N ALA A 250 -21.24 12.76 17.26
CA ALA A 250 -20.49 14.01 17.46
C ALA A 250 -21.05 14.88 18.59
N GLY A 251 -22.34 14.77 18.90
CA GLY A 251 -23.00 15.49 20.01
C GLY A 251 -22.73 14.92 21.41
N ARG A 252 -21.97 13.82 21.54
CA ARG A 252 -21.61 13.29 22.86
C ARG A 252 -20.36 14.01 23.40
N PRO A 253 -20.43 14.68 24.56
CA PRO A 253 -19.27 15.32 25.15
C PRO A 253 -18.19 14.27 25.40
N THR A 254 -16.95 14.58 25.00
CA THR A 254 -15.81 13.79 25.47
C THR A 254 -15.70 14.02 26.97
N PRO A 255 -15.55 12.95 27.80
CA PRO A 255 -15.42 13.14 29.24
C PRO A 255 -14.21 14.03 29.52
N PRO A 256 -14.26 14.93 30.51
CA PRO A 256 -13.20 15.88 30.78
C PRO A 256 -11.85 15.15 31.00
N PRO A 257 -10.71 15.78 30.69
CA PRO A 257 -9.39 15.14 30.70
C PRO A 257 -9.04 14.43 32.02
N GLN A 258 -9.57 14.95 33.14
CA GLN A 258 -9.36 14.39 34.48
C GLN A 258 -9.98 12.98 34.61
N VAL A 259 -11.18 12.76 34.07
CA VAL A 259 -11.86 11.46 34.10
C VAL A 259 -11.23 10.46 33.13
N GLN A 260 -10.64 10.95 32.02
CA GLN A 260 -9.90 10.09 31.08
C GLN A 260 -8.60 9.55 31.68
N THR A 261 -7.89 10.37 32.45
CA THR A 261 -6.63 9.99 33.11
C THR A 261 -6.87 8.94 34.18
N GLU A 262 -7.96 9.08 34.93
CA GLU A 262 -8.37 8.15 35.98
C GLU A 262 -8.77 6.78 35.39
N LEU A 263 -9.59 6.78 34.33
CA LEU A 263 -10.04 5.56 33.66
C LEU A 263 -8.88 4.80 32.96
N GLU A 264 -7.93 5.52 32.37
CA GLU A 264 -6.71 4.92 31.79
C GLU A 264 -5.80 4.34 32.88
N SER A 265 -5.69 5.01 34.04
CA SER A 265 -4.91 4.51 35.18
C SER A 265 -5.50 3.24 35.80
N GLU A 266 -6.83 3.16 35.94
CA GLU A 266 -7.53 1.97 36.44
C GLU A 266 -7.43 0.80 35.45
N LEU A 267 -7.51 1.06 34.15
CA LEU A 267 -7.37 0.03 33.12
C LEU A 267 -5.94 -0.55 33.10
N ASP A 268 -4.93 0.30 33.24
CA ASP A 268 -3.53 -0.11 33.32
C ASP A 268 -3.20 -0.89 34.61
N GLU A 269 -3.85 -0.55 35.71
CA GLU A 269 -3.73 -1.29 36.98
C GLU A 269 -4.40 -2.67 36.87
N PHE A 270 -5.59 -2.73 36.28
CA PHE A 270 -6.30 -3.99 36.04
C PHE A 270 -5.54 -4.93 35.09
N GLN A 271 -4.95 -4.40 34.01
CA GLN A 271 -4.12 -5.18 33.10
C GLN A 271 -2.85 -5.71 33.77
N ARG A 272 -2.20 -4.90 34.62
CA ARG A 272 -1.07 -5.36 35.45
C ARG A 272 -1.48 -6.47 36.41
N PHE A 273 -2.65 -6.38 37.01
CA PHE A 273 -3.19 -7.42 37.88
C PHE A 273 -3.41 -8.76 37.15
N ILE A 274 -4.02 -8.72 35.95
CA ILE A 274 -4.21 -9.92 35.11
C ILE A 274 -2.86 -10.55 34.72
N LYS A 275 -1.89 -9.73 34.32
CA LYS A 275 -0.55 -10.21 33.92
C LYS A 275 0.17 -10.89 35.09
N LYS A 276 0.05 -10.33 36.29
CA LYS A 276 0.64 -10.88 37.52
C LYS A 276 -0.02 -12.21 37.92
N ARG A 277 -1.33 -12.35 37.76
CA ARG A 277 -2.04 -13.63 37.99
C ARG A 277 -1.66 -14.71 36.96
N LYS A 278 -1.52 -14.36 35.68
CA LYS A 278 -1.08 -15.32 34.64
C LYS A 278 0.34 -15.84 34.86
N SER A 279 1.23 -15.02 35.43
CA SER A 279 2.59 -15.42 35.80
C SER A 279 2.61 -16.40 36.98
N LYS A 280 1.69 -16.25 37.95
CA LYS A 280 1.61 -17.09 39.15
C LYS A 280 0.96 -18.45 38.92
N ALA A 281 0.21 -18.62 37.83
CA ALA A 281 -0.44 -19.87 37.45
C ALA A 281 0.44 -20.78 36.56
N ARG A 282 1.69 -20.38 36.27
CA ARG A 282 2.65 -21.11 35.43
C ARG A 282 3.83 -21.72 36.21
N THR A 283 3.78 -21.68 37.54
CA THR A 283 4.68 -22.35 38.48
C THR A 283 3.86 -23.34 39.29
#